data_AF-A0A2W8ETC1-F1
#
_entry.id   AF-A0A2W8ETC1-F1
#
_cell.length_a   1.000
_cell.length_b   1.000
_cell.length_c   1.000
_cell.angle_alpha   90.00
_cell.angle_beta   90.00
_cell.angle_gamma   90.00
#
_symmetry.space_group_name_H-M   'P 1'
#
loop_
_entity.id
_entity.type
_entity.pdbx_description
1 polymer ?
#
loop_
_entity_poly.entity_id
_entity_poly.type
_entity_poly.pdbx_seq_one_letter_code
_entity_poly.pdbx_strand_id
1 'polypeptide(L)' 'WQPFGSPVAITPYTLMQAIAAEGDVTTPVLVKPSDGEGTVISATRDPEYYFVVVLAGQSNSMAYGEGLPLPETYDRPDPR' A
#
# COMPACT_ATOMS: atom_id res chain seq x y z
N TRP A 1 24.64 1.55 -8.15
CA TRP A 1 24.17 2.40 -7.05
C TRP A 1 23.15 3.35 -7.66
N GLN A 2 21.89 3.28 -7.23
CA GLN A 2 20.80 4.07 -7.83
C GLN A 2 20.41 5.18 -6.83
N PRO A 3 20.22 6.45 -7.27
CA PRO A 3 19.81 7.52 -6.38
C PRO A 3 18.44 7.23 -5.77
N PHE A 4 18.27 7.57 -4.50
CA PHE A 4 16.99 7.50 -3.79
C PHE A 4 15.90 8.24 -4.59
N GLY A 5 14.79 7.56 -4.88
CA GLY A 5 13.66 8.12 -5.64
C GLY A 5 13.76 8.03 -7.17
N SER A 6 14.86 7.49 -7.73
CA SER A 6 14.95 7.30 -9.19
C SER A 6 14.13 6.10 -9.66
N PRO A 7 13.40 6.20 -10.79
CA PRO A 7 12.61 5.10 -11.34
C PRO A 7 13.51 3.93 -11.79
N VAL A 8 13.05 2.69 -11.57
CA VAL A 8 13.68 1.46 -12.05
C VAL A 8 13.04 1.03 -13.36
N ALA A 9 13.85 0.80 -14.39
CA ALA A 9 13.41 0.16 -15.62
C ALA A 9 13.43 -1.37 -15.45
N ILE A 10 12.28 -2.04 -15.56
CA ILE A 10 12.16 -3.48 -15.27
C ILE A 10 12.07 -4.32 -16.54
N THR A 11 11.57 -3.76 -17.64
CA THR A 11 11.50 -4.34 -18.99
C THR A 11 11.51 -3.19 -20.01
N PRO A 12 11.78 -3.41 -21.32
CA PRO A 12 11.58 -2.34 -22.30
C PRO A 12 10.18 -1.76 -22.11
N TYR A 13 10.12 -0.44 -21.85
CA TYR A 13 8.91 0.36 -21.64
C TYR A 13 8.22 0.33 -20.26
N THR A 14 8.75 -0.35 -19.24
CA THR A 14 8.18 -0.30 -17.87
C THR A 14 9.09 0.44 -16.90
N LEU A 15 8.61 1.56 -16.34
CA LEU A 15 9.24 2.31 -15.25
C LEU A 15 8.44 2.13 -13.96
N MET A 16 9.08 1.66 -12.88
CA MET A 16 8.50 1.62 -11.54
C MET A 16 9.20 2.63 -10.64
N GLN A 17 8.44 3.47 -9.93
CA GLN A 17 8.96 4.41 -8.95
C GLN A 17 8.26 4.16 -7.61
N ALA A 18 9.05 3.94 -6.55
CA ALA A 18 8.51 3.88 -5.20
C ALA A 18 8.06 5.29 -4.79
N ILE A 19 6.82 5.42 -4.34
CA ILE A 19 6.29 6.64 -3.75
C ILE A 19 6.21 6.40 -2.25
N ALA A 20 6.95 7.18 -1.47
CA ALA A 20 6.74 7.29 -0.04
C ALA A 20 5.87 8.52 0.21
N ALA A 21 4.69 8.34 0.81
CA ALA A 21 3.87 9.43 1.30
C ALA A 21 3.68 9.27 2.81
N GLU A 22 3.74 10.37 3.53
CA GLU A 22 3.26 10.44 4.91
C GLU A 22 1.75 10.70 4.84
N GLY A 23 0.94 9.70 5.21
CA GLY A 23 -0.52 9.74 5.08
C GLY A 23 -1.07 8.70 4.10
N ASP A 24 -2.38 8.76 3.87
CA ASP A 24 -3.13 7.73 3.13
C ASP A 24 -2.76 7.71 1.64
N VAL A 25 -2.12 6.63 1.18
CA VAL A 25 -1.77 6.43 -0.23
C VAL A 25 -3.02 5.92 -0.96
N THR A 26 -3.82 6.84 -1.47
CA THR A 26 -4.99 6.47 -2.29
C THR A 26 -4.52 5.89 -3.62
N THR A 27 -4.75 4.59 -3.83
CA THR A 27 -4.73 3.96 -5.16
C THR A 27 -6.16 3.67 -5.62
N PRO A 28 -6.60 4.17 -6.79
CA PRO A 28 -5.83 5.01 -7.70
C PRO A 28 -5.59 6.41 -7.14
N VAL A 29 -4.43 6.98 -7.47
CA VAL A 29 -4.08 8.38 -7.22
C VAL A 29 -5.19 9.23 -7.82
N LEU A 30 -5.87 10.01 -6.99
CA LEU A 30 -6.95 10.88 -7.43
C LEU A 30 -6.35 12.05 -8.24
N VAL A 31 -6.19 11.87 -9.56
CA VAL A 31 -5.98 13.00 -10.46
C VAL A 31 -7.32 13.72 -10.58
N LYS A 32 -7.50 14.83 -9.85
CA LYS A 32 -8.67 15.69 -10.04
C LYS A 32 -8.60 16.27 -11.45
N PRO A 33 -9.56 15.98 -12.36
CA PRO A 33 -9.72 16.78 -13.56
C PRO A 33 -10.09 18.21 -13.15
N SER A 34 -9.71 19.20 -13.96
CA SER A 34 -10.03 20.62 -13.72
C SER A 34 -11.53 20.91 -13.66
N ASP A 35 -12.37 19.97 -14.09
CA ASP A 35 -13.82 20.14 -14.19
C ASP A 35 -14.56 19.16 -13.27
N GLY A 36 -14.57 19.49 -11.97
CA GLY A 36 -15.80 19.49 -11.18
C GLY A 36 -16.47 18.19 -10.71
N GLU A 37 -16.07 16.99 -11.12
CA GLU A 37 -16.70 15.77 -10.58
C GLU A 37 -15.70 14.62 -10.37
N GLY A 38 -15.26 14.44 -9.12
CA GLY A 38 -14.42 13.31 -8.73
C GLY A 38 -15.29 12.11 -8.39
N THR A 39 -15.26 11.06 -9.23
CA THR A 39 -15.87 9.78 -8.90
C THR A 39 -15.06 9.10 -7.80
N VAL A 40 -15.66 8.93 -6.62
CA VAL A 40 -15.10 8.14 -5.52
C VAL A 40 -15.20 6.66 -5.91
N ILE A 41 -14.08 6.05 -6.28
CA ILE A 41 -14.00 4.60 -6.44
C ILE A 41 -13.97 4.01 -5.03
N SER A 42 -15.13 3.66 -4.50
CA SER A 42 -15.25 2.89 -3.26
C SER A 42 -14.51 1.56 -3.43
N ALA A 43 -13.43 1.38 -2.68
CA ALA A 43 -12.63 0.16 -2.64
C ALA A 43 -13.29 -0.95 -1.80
N THR A 44 -14.60 -0.90 -1.59
CA THR A 44 -15.36 -1.80 -0.71
C THR A 44 -15.89 -3.04 -1.45
N ARG A 45 -15.23 -3.45 -2.55
CA ARG A 45 -15.52 -4.74 -3.21
C ARG A 45 -14.43 -5.74 -2.87
N ASP A 46 -14.82 -7.00 -2.66
CA ASP A 46 -13.87 -8.09 -2.55
C ASP A 46 -12.96 -8.13 -3.80
N PRO A 47 -11.64 -8.29 -3.64
CA PRO A 47 -10.74 -8.38 -4.78
C PRO A 47 -11.00 -9.67 -5.55
N GLU A 48 -10.80 -9.62 -6.87
CA GLU A 48 -10.98 -10.78 -7.75
C GLU A 48 -9.96 -11.90 -7.49
N TYR A 49 -8.82 -11.56 -6.90
CA TYR A 49 -7.77 -12.47 -6.50
C TYR A 49 -6.95 -11.84 -5.36
N TYR A 50 -6.29 -12.69 -4.57
CA TYR A 50 -5.39 -12.25 -3.50
C TYR A 50 -3.94 -12.60 -3.85
N PHE A 51 -3.02 -11.70 -3.54
CA PHE A 51 -1.60 -12.07 -3.45
C PHE A 51 -1.37 -12.77 -2.13
N VAL A 52 -0.86 -14.00 -2.18
CA VAL A 52 -0.60 -14.80 -0.97
C VAL A 52 0.83 -14.57 -0.50
N VAL A 53 0.99 -14.11 0.75
CA VAL A 53 2.28 -14.00 1.44
C VAL A 53 2.29 -15.03 2.57
N VAL A 54 3.20 -16.00 2.49
CA VAL A 54 3.32 -17.04 3.52
C VAL A 54 4.22 -16.54 4.65
N LEU A 55 3.72 -16.60 5.88
CA LEU A 55 4.47 -16.26 7.09
C LEU A 55 4.56 -17.50 8.00
N ALA A 56 5.78 -17.92 8.30
CA ALA A 56 6.07 -19.02 9.22
C ALA A 56 7.45 -18.79 9.88
N GLY A 57 7.67 -19.37 11.06
CA GLY A 57 8.94 -19.22 11.76
C GLY A 57 8.82 -19.35 13.28
N GLN A 58 9.82 -18.86 13.98
CA GLN A 58 9.87 -18.76 15.43
C GLN A 58 9.14 -17.48 15.92
N SER A 59 9.20 -17.19 17.23
CA SER A 59 8.50 -16.05 17.85
C SER A 59 8.73 -14.70 17.15
N ASN A 60 9.94 -14.45 16.65
CA ASN A 60 10.28 -13.20 15.94
C ASN A 60 9.57 -13.03 14.59
N SER A 61 8.91 -14.08 14.09
CA SER A 61 8.07 -14.03 12.89
C SER A 61 6.59 -13.84 13.22
N MET A 62 6.24 -13.67 14.50
CA MET A 62 4.87 -13.58 15.00
C MET A 62 4.71 -12.41 15.99
N ALA A 63 3.48 -12.15 16.43
CA ALA A 63 3.15 -11.06 17.35
C ALA A 63 3.53 -11.37 18.82
N TYR A 64 4.83 -11.41 19.11
CA TYR A 64 5.38 -11.49 20.48
C TYR A 64 5.91 -10.13 20.98
N GLY A 65 5.49 -9.03 20.37
CA GLY A 65 5.85 -7.68 20.83
C GLY A 65 5.09 -7.31 22.11
N GLU A 66 5.79 -6.70 23.06
CA GLU A 66 5.23 -6.30 24.38
C GLU A 66 4.58 -4.91 24.37
N GLY A 67 4.58 -4.21 23.23
CA GLY A 67 3.95 -2.89 23.08
C GLY A 67 2.43 -2.97 23.11
N LEU A 68 1.77 -1.90 23.56
CA LEU A 68 0.31 -1.80 23.50
C LEU A 68 -0.13 -1.69 22.03
N PRO A 69 -1.08 -2.52 21.55
CA PRO A 69 -1.64 -2.36 20.21
C PRO A 69 -2.41 -1.04 20.10
N LEU A 70 -2.36 -0.43 18.91
CA LEU A 70 -2.98 0.85 18.56
C LEU A 70 -4.00 0.68 17.42
N PRO A 71 -5.16 0.04 17.68
CA PRO A 71 -6.13 -0.35 16.65
C PRO A 71 -6.82 0.84 15.95
N GLU A 72 -6.79 2.04 16.54
CA GLU A 72 -7.31 3.26 15.93
C GLU A 72 -6.32 3.91 14.95
N THR A 73 -5.04 3.51 14.98
CA THR A 73 -3.97 4.12 14.19
C THR A 73 -3.15 3.08 13.42
N TYR A 74 -1.98 2.69 13.93
CA TYR A 74 -1.00 1.88 13.20
C TYR A 74 -1.40 0.41 13.04
N ASP A 75 -2.15 -0.15 13.98
CA ASP A 75 -2.58 -1.55 13.96
C ASP A 75 -4.02 -1.72 13.44
N ARG A 76 -4.54 -0.67 12.81
CA ARG A 76 -5.91 -0.64 12.29
C ARG A 76 -6.07 -1.64 11.14
N PRO A 77 -7.05 -2.57 11.19
CA PRO A 77 -7.33 -3.47 10.09
C PRO A 77 -7.76 -2.71 8.82
N ASP A 78 -7.25 -3.14 7.67
CA ASP A 78 -7.77 -2.73 6.37
C ASP A 78 -8.90 -3.67 5.94
N PRO A 79 -9.98 -3.18 5.29
CA PRO A 79 -11.04 -4.04 4.75
C PRO A 79 -10.61 -4.96 3.59
N ARG A 80 -9.36 -4.92 3.11
CA ARG A 80 -8.84 -5.70 1.98
C ARG A 80 -7.74 -6.68 2.36
#